data_AF-A0A6B0WZC7-F1
#
_entry.id   AF-A0A6B0WZC7-F1
#
_cell.length_a   1.000
_cell.length_b   1.000
_cell.length_c   1.000
_cell.angle_alpha   90.00
_cell.angle_beta   90.00
_cell.angle_gamma   90.00
#
_symmetry.space_group_name_H-M   'P 1'
#
loop_
_entity.id
_entity.type
_entity.pdbx_description
1 polymer ?
#
loop_
_entity_poly.entity_id
_entity_poly.type
_entity_poly.pdbx_seq_one_letter_code
_entity_poly.pdbx_strand_id
1 'polypeptide(L)'
;MIEAMPLILFGVLFLLLLIGFPVAFTLGGVSFILGYLTFGPAFFNLLPLRIWGVMTNYVLIAVPLFVFMGVMLEKSGLAENLLETMALLFGHLRGGLAISVVAVG
;
A
#
# COMPACT_ATOMS: atom_id res chain seq x y z
N MET A 1 -28.48 -3.22 -24.51
CA MET A 1 -27.11 -2.72 -24.80
C MET A 1 -26.22 -2.62 -23.57
N ILE A 2 -26.74 -2.17 -22.41
CA ILE A 2 -25.94 -2.02 -21.17
C ILE A 2 -25.49 -3.38 -20.60
N GLU A 3 -26.30 -4.43 -20.71
CA GLU A 3 -25.99 -5.77 -20.17
C GLU A 3 -24.82 -6.47 -20.88
N ALA A 4 -24.58 -6.16 -22.16
CA ALA A 4 -23.47 -6.75 -22.92
C ALA A 4 -22.13 -6.01 -22.69
N MET A 5 -22.16 -4.86 -22.04
CA MET A 5 -21.00 -3.98 -21.93
C MET A 5 -19.90 -4.50 -20.98
N PRO A 6 -20.23 -5.16 -19.86
CA PRO A 6 -19.23 -5.88 -19.07
C PRO A 6 -18.52 -6.98 -19.87
N LEU A 7 -19.24 -7.67 -20.76
CA LEU A 7 -18.67 -8.71 -21.61
C LEU A 7 -17.71 -8.12 -22.66
N ILE A 8 -18.09 -6.99 -23.26
CA ILE A 8 -17.24 -6.25 -24.21
C ILE A 8 -15.99 -5.71 -23.50
N LEU A 9 -16.14 -5.13 -22.31
CA LEU A 9 -15.02 -4.64 -21.51
C LEU A 9 -14.05 -5.77 -21.17
N PHE A 10 -14.57 -6.92 -20.73
CA PHE A 10 -13.77 -8.10 -20.45
C PHE A 10 -13.04 -8.62 -21.70
N GLY A 11 -13.72 -8.74 -22.83
CA GLY A 11 -13.12 -9.21 -24.08
C GLY A 11 -12.01 -8.29 -24.60
N VAL A 12 -12.22 -6.97 -24.56
CA VAL A 12 -11.22 -5.99 -25.00
C VAL A 12 -10.00 -5.97 -24.07
N LEU A 13 -10.21 -6.02 -22.75
CA LEU A 13 -9.11 -6.12 -21.79
C LEU A 13 -8.30 -7.41 -22.00
N PHE A 14 -8.99 -8.54 -22.16
CA PHE A 14 -8.34 -9.83 -22.34
C PHE A 14 -7.45 -9.84 -23.58
N LEU A 15 -7.95 -9.35 -24.72
CA LEU A 15 -7.16 -9.27 -25.96
C LEU A 15 -5.97 -8.32 -25.84
N LEU A 16 -6.15 -7.12 -25.26
CA LEU A 16 -5.06 -6.15 -25.11
C LEU A 16 -3.95 -6.63 -24.16
N LEU A 17 -4.33 -7.39 -23.12
CA LEU A 17 -3.36 -8.01 -22.22
C LEU A 17 -2.58 -9.14 -22.91
N LEU A 18 -3.22 -9.94 -23.78
CA LEU A 18 -2.55 -10.98 -24.56
C LEU A 18 -1.57 -10.41 -25.59
N ILE A 19 -1.85 -9.23 -26.14
CA ILE A 19 -0.95 -8.50 -27.04
C ILE A 19 0.32 -8.00 -26.29
N GLY A 20 0.33 -8.08 -24.95
CA GLY A 20 1.46 -7.69 -24.12
C GLY A 20 1.52 -6.18 -23.84
N PHE A 21 0.42 -5.45 -24.06
CA PHE A 21 0.36 -4.03 -23.73
C PHE A 21 0.40 -3.83 -22.20
N PRO A 22 1.08 -2.80 -21.67
CA PRO A 22 1.26 -2.67 -20.22
C PRO A 22 -0.08 -2.57 -19.48
N VAL A 23 -0.21 -3.37 -18.43
CA VAL A 23 -1.46 -3.62 -17.69
C VAL A 23 -2.12 -2.34 -17.17
N ALA A 24 -1.31 -1.36 -16.70
CA ALA A 24 -1.84 -0.11 -16.17
C ALA A 24 -2.61 0.69 -17.25
N PHE A 25 -2.08 0.74 -18.47
CA PHE A 25 -2.70 1.48 -19.57
C PHE A 25 -3.88 0.74 -20.19
N THR A 26 -3.84 -0.60 -20.26
CA THR A 26 -5.01 -1.38 -20.71
C THR A 26 -6.19 -1.22 -19.75
N LEU A 27 -5.97 -1.46 -18.45
CA LEU A 27 -7.01 -1.36 -17.43
C LEU A 27 -7.57 0.05 -17.33
N GLY A 28 -6.70 1.06 -17.25
CA GLY A 28 -7.12 2.46 -17.14
C GLY A 28 -7.82 2.96 -18.40
N GLY A 29 -7.21 2.76 -19.58
CA GLY A 29 -7.70 3.29 -20.85
C GLY A 29 -9.02 2.67 -21.29
N VAL A 30 -9.14 1.34 -21.25
CA VAL A 30 -10.37 0.64 -21.66
C VAL A 30 -11.52 0.95 -20.70
N SER A 31 -11.25 0.97 -19.39
CA SER A 31 -12.27 1.32 -18.39
C SER A 31 -12.73 2.77 -18.53
N PHE A 32 -11.84 3.68 -18.90
CA PHE A 32 -12.18 5.09 -19.13
C PHE A 32 -13.05 5.26 -20.40
N ILE A 33 -12.62 4.67 -21.53
CA ILE A 33 -13.32 4.79 -22.81
C ILE A 33 -14.71 4.16 -22.73
N LEU A 34 -14.80 2.91 -22.25
CA LEU A 34 -16.08 2.22 -22.14
C LEU A 34 -16.95 2.81 -21.04
N GLY A 35 -16.36 3.20 -19.90
CA GLY A 35 -17.08 3.84 -18.81
C GLY A 35 -17.72 5.17 -19.20
N TYR A 36 -17.02 5.99 -19.99
CA TYR A 36 -17.56 7.22 -20.55
C TYR A 36 -18.68 6.95 -21.57
N LEU A 37 -18.53 5.94 -22.43
CA LEU A 37 -19.58 5.58 -23.40
C LEU A 37 -20.85 5.02 -22.74
N THR A 38 -20.74 4.35 -21.58
CA THR A 38 -21.90 3.78 -20.89
C THR A 38 -22.62 4.75 -19.97
N PHE A 39 -21.87 5.55 -19.22
CA PHE A 39 -22.42 6.43 -18.17
C PHE A 39 -22.37 7.92 -18.56
N GLY A 40 -21.76 8.26 -19.69
CA GLY A 40 -21.60 9.64 -20.13
C GLY A 40 -20.81 10.49 -19.11
N PRO A 41 -21.10 11.79 -19.02
CA PRO A 41 -20.49 12.68 -18.01
C PRO A 41 -20.70 12.22 -16.56
N ALA A 42 -21.73 11.41 -16.28
CA ALA A 42 -21.99 10.89 -14.94
C ALA A 42 -20.94 9.87 -14.47
N PHE A 43 -20.11 9.33 -15.38
CA PHE A 43 -18.96 8.49 -15.05
C PHE A 43 -18.01 9.17 -14.05
N PHE A 44 -17.81 10.49 -14.19
CA PHE A 44 -16.92 11.25 -13.31
C PHE A 44 -17.42 11.32 -11.87
N ASN A 45 -18.72 11.13 -11.61
CA ASN A 45 -19.25 11.08 -10.24
C ASN A 45 -18.79 9.82 -9.48
N LEU A 46 -18.32 8.79 -10.18
CA LEU A 46 -17.75 7.59 -9.57
C LEU A 46 -16.31 7.81 -9.08
N LEU A 47 -15.59 8.80 -9.61
CA LEU A 47 -14.21 9.09 -9.21
C LEU A 47 -14.12 9.57 -7.75
N PRO A 48 -14.91 10.57 -7.29
CA PRO A 48 -14.92 10.97 -5.88
C PRO A 48 -15.24 9.80 -4.95
N LEU A 49 -16.20 8.94 -5.30
CA LEU A 49 -16.55 7.75 -4.52
C LEU A 49 -15.37 6.79 -4.38
N ARG A 50 -14.62 6.56 -5.47
CA ARG A 50 -13.44 5.70 -5.45
C ARG A 50 -12.30 6.30 -4.61
N ILE A 51 -12.06 7.60 -4.75
CA ILE A 51 -11.03 8.32 -3.98
C ILE A 51 -11.38 8.31 -2.49
N TRP A 52 -12.64 8.60 -2.15
CA TRP A 52 -13.11 8.56 -0.77
C TRP A 52 -12.91 7.17 -0.15
N GLY A 53 -13.22 6.09 -0.87
CA GLY A 53 -12.98 4.73 -0.39
C GLY A 53 -11.51 4.38 -0.16
N VAL A 54 -10.57 5.01 -0.88
CA VAL A 54 -9.13 4.87 -0.60
C VAL A 54 -8.74 5.70 0.62
N MET A 55 -9.27 6.91 0.76
CA MET A 55 -8.98 7.78 1.91
C MET A 55 -9.50 7.22 3.24
N THR A 56 -10.63 6.53 3.22
CA THR A 56 -11.19 5.86 4.41
C THR A 56 -10.55 4.49 4.70
N ASN A 57 -9.50 4.12 3.96
CA ASN A 57 -8.84 2.84 4.15
C ASN A 57 -8.10 2.82 5.49
N TYR A 58 -8.50 1.89 6.37
CA TYR A 58 -7.92 1.70 7.70
C TYR A 58 -6.40 1.45 7.67
N VAL A 59 -5.84 0.91 6.58
CA VAL A 59 -4.40 0.70 6.43
C VAL A 59 -3.64 2.04 6.40
N LEU A 60 -4.24 3.10 5.87
CA LEU A 60 -3.60 4.43 5.86
C LEU A 60 -3.48 5.01 7.28
N ILE A 61 -4.31 4.59 8.23
CA ILE A 61 -4.21 4.97 9.65
C ILE A 61 -2.99 4.30 10.30
N ALA A 62 -2.56 3.14 9.81
CA ALA A 62 -1.38 2.45 10.34
C ALA A 62 -0.10 3.28 10.15
N VAL A 63 0.01 4.06 9.07
CA VAL A 63 1.23 4.85 8.79
C VAL A 63 1.47 5.93 9.85
N PRO A 64 0.53 6.84 10.17
CA PRO A 64 0.70 7.80 11.26
C PRO A 64 0.91 7.15 12.62
N LEU A 65 0.19 6.06 12.92
CA LEU A 65 0.32 5.35 14.20
C LEU A 65 1.70 4.69 14.34
N PHE A 66 2.26 4.16 13.25
CA PHE A 66 3.59 3.56 13.25
C PHE A 66 4.67 4.62 13.47
N VAL A 67 4.54 5.78 12.81
CA VAL A 67 5.42 6.93 13.05
C VAL A 67 5.30 7.41 14.50
N PHE A 68 4.08 7.52 15.02
CA PHE A 68 3.83 7.91 16.40
C PHE A 68 4.49 6.94 17.40
N MET A 69 4.30 5.64 17.20
CA MET A 69 4.94 4.60 18.02
C MET A 69 6.46 4.74 17.97
N GLY A 70 7.05 4.87 16.77
CA GLY A 70 8.51 5.05 16.62
C GLY A 70 9.04 6.26 17.38
N VAL A 71 8.38 7.41 17.25
CA VAL A 71 8.75 8.63 17.97
C VAL A 71 8.55 8.47 19.49
N MET A 72 7.49 7.80 19.92
CA MET A 72 7.27 7.53 21.35
C MET A 72 8.33 6.59 21.93
N LEU A 73 8.76 5.56 21.20
CA LEU A 73 9.85 4.67 21.62
C LEU A 73 11.20 5.41 21.71
N GLU A 74 11.47 6.31 20.76
CA GLU A 74 12.67 7.15 20.77
C GLU A 74 12.65 8.13 21.95
N LYS A 75 11.54 8.86 22.14
CA LYS A 75 11.43 9.89 23.19
C LYS A 75 11.32 9.33 24.59
N SER A 76 10.82 8.11 24.77
CA SER A 76 10.77 7.43 26.08
C SER A 76 12.12 6.86 26.52
N GLY A 77 13.14 6.86 25.64
CA GLY A 77 14.42 6.21 25.92
C GLY A 77 14.31 4.69 26.04
N LEU A 78 13.14 4.10 25.73
CA LEU A 78 12.93 2.66 25.83
C LEU A 78 13.84 1.91 24.86
N ALA A 79 14.04 2.46 23.66
CA ALA A 79 14.94 1.89 22.66
C ALA A 79 16.40 1.80 23.17
N GLU A 80 16.89 2.85 23.84
CA GLU A 80 18.23 2.90 24.40
C GLU A 80 18.38 1.94 25.59
N ASN A 81 17.43 1.97 26.53
CA ASN A 81 17.40 1.06 27.68
C ASN A 81 17.35 -0.42 27.26
N LEU A 82 16.62 -0.75 26.19
CA LEU A 82 16.57 -2.10 25.63
C LEU A 82 17.93 -2.52 25.05
N LEU A 83 18.59 -1.64 24.29
CA LEU A 83 19.92 -1.88 23.73
C LEU A 83 20.97 -2.08 24.84
N GLU A 84 20.97 -1.26 25.88
CA GLU A 84 21.87 -1.42 27.03
C GLU A 84 21.61 -2.73 27.78
N THR A 85 20.34 -3.08 28.03
CA THR A 85 19.97 -4.34 28.68
C THR A 85 20.43 -5.55 27.86
N MET A 86 20.29 -5.48 26.53
CA MET A 86 20.76 -6.53 25.62
C MET A 86 22.29 -6.60 25.59
N ALA A 87 22.99 -5.46 25.60
CA ALA A 87 24.44 -5.41 25.71
C ALA A 87 24.95 -6.03 27.02
N LEU A 88 24.24 -5.84 28.13
CA LEU A 88 24.54 -6.49 29.42
C LEU A 88 24.29 -8.00 29.36
N LEU A 89 23.19 -8.43 28.74
CA LEU A 89 22.85 -9.84 28.55
C LEU A 89 23.94 -10.59 27.75
N PHE A 90 24.40 -9.99 26.64
CA PHE A 90 25.46 -10.56 25.80
C PHE A 90 26.87 -10.11 26.22
N GLY A 91 27.03 -9.36 27.31
CA GLY A 91 28.29 -8.74 27.74
C GLY A 91 29.39 -9.73 28.13
N HIS A 92 29.02 -10.96 28.49
CA HIS A 92 29.95 -12.05 28.77
C HIS A 92 30.63 -12.61 27.51
N LEU A 93 30.10 -12.30 26.33
CA LEU A 93 30.67 -12.71 25.04
C LEU A 93 31.56 -11.59 24.50
N ARG A 94 32.76 -11.95 24.03
CA ARG A 94 33.64 -11.02 23.31
C ARG A 94 32.90 -10.46 22.09
N GLY A 95 32.59 -9.17 22.10
CA GLY A 95 31.79 -8.51 21.06
C GLY A 95 30.29 -8.38 21.38
N GLY A 96 29.85 -8.57 22.64
CA GLY A 96 28.44 -8.51 23.06
C GLY A 96 27.65 -7.29 22.59
N LEU A 97 28.30 -6.13 22.50
CA LEU A 97 27.70 -4.89 21.97
C LEU A 97 27.35 -5.01 20.47
N ALA A 98 28.26 -5.58 19.66
CA ALA A 98 28.03 -5.80 18.24
C ALA A 98 26.94 -6.87 17.99
N ILE A 99 26.92 -7.92 18.82
CA ILE A 99 25.90 -8.98 18.76
C ILE A 99 24.52 -8.41 19.10
N SER A 100 24.44 -7.54 20.10
CA SER A 100 23.19 -6.91 20.53
C SER A 100 22.61 -5.99 19.45
N VAL A 101 23.46 -5.22 18.77
CA VAL A 101 23.02 -4.35 17.67
C VAL A 101 22.53 -5.17 16.48
N VAL A 102 23.20 -6.26 16.10
CA VAL A 102 22.78 -7.09 14.96
C VAL A 102 21.53 -7.92 15.24
N ALA A 103 21.31 -8.33 16.49
CA ALA A 103 20.17 -9.16 16.87
C ALA A 103 18.89 -8.36 17.18
N VAL A 104 19.04 -7.09 17.60
CA VAL A 104 17.93 -6.27 18.14
C VAL A 104 17.67 -5.01 17.31
N GLY A 105 18.71 -4.40 16.74
CA GLY A 105 18.59 -3.26 15.82
C GLY A 105 18.09 -3.69 14.45
#